data_AF-A0A256XJ70-F1
#
_entry.id   AF-A0A256XJ70-F1
#
_cell.length_a   1.000
_cell.length_b   1.000
_cell.length_c   1.000
_cell.angle_alpha   90.00
_cell.angle_beta   90.00
_cell.angle_gamma   90.00
#
_symmetry.space_group_name_H-M   'P 1'
#
loop_
_entity.id
_entity.type
_entity.pdbx_description
1 polymer ?
#
loop_
_entity_poly.entity_id
_entity_poly.type
_entity_poly.pdbx_seq_one_letter_code
_entity_poly.pdbx_strand_id
1 'polypeptide(L)'
;LKHFEIYLPSLVAAVPGHIVALYVYGLIIKKFSWRRFIAATHLSLLAGNFTTALLYVVFVFGKFLPGLILGLLIWWYITMLPFVILFVPLIIRAISAAFPTLVPEEVKSSSLKRELPSKEFVASLAIPGVLMLIMGVLIFISPEVMGFFLPGSFSKYRNIVGELLKTMFIVTGGANAAGALLFSKFFSK
;
A
#
# COMPACT_ATOMS: atom_id res chain seq x y z
N LEU A 1 1.31 7.68 19.99
CA LEU A 1 1.04 7.60 21.43
C LEU A 1 -0.11 6.61 21.64
N LYS A 2 0.18 5.41 22.15
CA LYS A 2 -0.85 4.49 22.62
C LYS A 2 -0.53 4.29 24.10
N HIS A 3 -1.44 4.71 24.99
CA HIS A 3 -1.25 4.70 26.45
C HIS A 3 -0.21 5.70 27.02
N PHE A 4 -0.04 6.88 26.42
CA PHE A 4 0.90 7.93 26.89
C PHE A 4 2.39 7.54 26.94
N GLU A 5 2.74 6.33 26.51
CA GLU A 5 4.11 5.86 26.40
C GLU A 5 4.52 5.68 24.93
N ILE A 6 5.84 5.64 24.70
CA ILE A 6 6.41 5.25 23.41
C ILE A 6 6.09 3.77 23.22
N TYR A 7 5.22 3.46 22.26
CA TYR A 7 4.93 2.07 21.92
C TYR A 7 6.10 1.49 21.13
N LEU A 8 7.09 1.01 21.89
CA LEU A 8 8.39 0.53 21.42
C LEU A 8 8.28 -0.51 20.29
N PRO A 9 7.30 -1.43 20.28
CA PRO A 9 7.19 -2.38 19.17
C PRO A 9 6.84 -1.74 17.83
N SER A 10 6.02 -0.69 17.82
CA SER A 10 5.77 0.06 16.57
C SER A 10 6.99 0.86 16.15
N LEU A 11 7.80 1.37 17.09
CA LEU A 11 9.04 2.08 16.74
C LEU A 11 10.03 1.12 16.09
N VAL A 12 10.29 -0.02 16.75
CA VAL A 12 11.27 -1.03 16.31
C VAL A 12 10.86 -1.70 15.00
N ALA A 13 9.57 -1.86 14.74
CA ALA A 13 9.09 -2.45 13.48
C ALA A 13 8.93 -1.41 12.37
N ALA A 14 8.29 -0.27 12.64
CA ALA A 14 7.94 0.68 11.60
C ALA A 14 9.15 1.48 11.12
N VAL A 15 10.05 1.94 12.00
CA VAL A 15 11.17 2.79 11.60
C VAL A 15 12.06 2.09 10.56
N PRO A 16 12.51 0.83 10.76
CA PRO A 16 13.28 0.12 9.73
C PRO A 16 12.51 -0.07 8.43
N GLY A 17 11.21 -0.39 8.50
CA GLY A 17 10.39 -0.53 7.31
C GLY A 17 10.27 0.77 6.50
N HIS A 18 10.13 1.91 7.15
CA HIS A 18 10.14 3.22 6.47
C HIS A 18 11.49 3.52 5.83
N ILE A 19 12.60 3.19 6.49
CA ILE A 19 13.96 3.36 5.91
C ILE A 19 14.09 2.52 4.63
N VAL A 20 13.67 1.25 4.67
CA VAL A 20 13.67 0.37 3.50
C VAL A 20 12.79 0.93 2.38
N ALA A 21 11.57 1.37 2.70
CA ALA A 21 10.67 1.97 1.72
C ALA A 21 11.29 3.19 1.04
N LEU A 22 11.82 4.13 1.82
CA LEU A 22 12.44 5.36 1.31
C LEU A 22 13.68 5.05 0.46
N TYR A 23 14.51 4.10 0.89
CA TYR A 23 15.67 3.67 0.13
C TYR A 23 15.28 3.08 -1.23
N VAL A 24 14.35 2.13 -1.25
CA VAL A 24 13.85 1.50 -2.48
C VAL A 24 13.19 2.55 -3.40
N TYR A 25 12.34 3.41 -2.84
CA TYR A 25 11.69 4.48 -3.59
C TYR A 25 12.72 5.43 -4.22
N GLY A 26 13.68 5.89 -3.41
CA GLY A 26 14.75 6.80 -3.82
C GLY A 26 15.60 6.23 -4.95
N LEU A 27 15.95 4.93 -4.89
CA LEU A 27 16.72 4.26 -5.95
C LEU A 27 16.00 4.28 -7.30
N ILE A 28 14.69 4.04 -7.32
CA ILE A 28 13.91 3.93 -8.55
C ILE A 28 13.61 5.31 -9.12
N ILE A 29 13.35 6.31 -8.27
CA ILE A 29 12.92 7.65 -8.68
C ILE A 29 14.07 8.58 -9.10
N LYS A 30 15.34 8.11 -9.01
CA LYS A 30 16.55 8.90 -9.38
C LYS A 30 16.46 9.62 -10.72
N LYS A 31 15.74 9.05 -11.70
CA LYS A 31 15.32 9.78 -12.91
C LYS A 31 13.81 9.70 -12.98
N PHE A 32 13.13 10.83 -12.86
CA PHE A 32 11.69 10.85 -12.65
C PHE A 32 10.93 10.56 -13.95
N SER A 33 9.97 9.64 -13.86
CA SER A 33 8.90 9.49 -14.84
C SER A 33 7.68 8.92 -14.15
N TRP A 34 6.49 9.13 -14.70
CA TRP A 34 5.26 8.60 -14.10
C TRP A 34 5.27 7.07 -13.98
N ARG A 35 5.87 6.36 -14.93
CA ARG A 35 6.05 4.90 -14.85
C ARG A 35 6.98 4.50 -13.70
N ARG A 36 8.07 5.23 -13.51
CA ARG A 36 9.00 5.00 -12.39
C ARG A 36 8.39 5.39 -11.05
N PHE A 37 7.56 6.43 -11.01
CA PHE A 37 6.77 6.79 -9.83
C PHE A 37 5.81 5.66 -9.42
N ILE A 38 5.07 5.10 -10.38
CA ILE A 38 4.18 3.95 -10.15
C ILE A 38 4.97 2.75 -9.64
N ALA A 39 6.05 2.37 -10.34
CA ALA A 39 6.89 1.24 -9.93
C ALA A 39 7.53 1.46 -8.55
N ALA A 40 8.06 2.66 -8.29
CA ALA A 40 8.62 3.04 -7.00
C ALA A 40 7.59 2.94 -5.89
N THR A 41 6.36 3.42 -6.13
CA THR A 41 5.24 3.33 -5.18
C THR A 41 4.96 1.89 -4.81
N HIS A 42 4.72 1.01 -5.79
CA HIS A 42 4.42 -0.39 -5.52
C HIS A 42 5.57 -1.10 -4.81
N LEU A 43 6.79 -0.99 -5.32
CA LEU A 43 7.94 -1.71 -4.79
C LEU A 43 8.35 -1.22 -3.40
N SER A 44 8.28 0.08 -3.15
CA SER A 44 8.59 0.64 -1.82
C SER A 44 7.53 0.29 -0.78
N LEU A 45 6.24 0.36 -1.13
CA LEU A 45 5.17 -0.04 -0.22
C LEU A 45 5.26 -1.53 0.11
N LEU A 46 5.50 -2.38 -0.89
CA LEU A 46 5.69 -3.82 -0.65
C LEU A 46 6.91 -4.09 0.24
N ALA A 47 8.06 -3.50 -0.09
CA ALA A 47 9.29 -3.71 0.69
C ALA A 47 9.15 -3.19 2.12
N GLY A 48 8.68 -1.95 2.30
CA GLY A 48 8.53 -1.34 3.62
C GLY A 48 7.48 -2.01 4.49
N ASN A 49 6.32 -2.35 3.92
CA ASN A 49 5.27 -3.03 4.65
C ASN A 49 5.68 -4.47 4.99
N PHE A 50 6.41 -5.15 4.12
CA PHE A 50 6.92 -6.50 4.41
C PHE A 50 7.93 -6.47 5.54
N THR A 51 8.92 -5.56 5.49
CA THR A 51 9.89 -5.37 6.57
C THR A 51 9.17 -5.03 7.89
N THR A 52 8.22 -4.11 7.86
CA THR A 52 7.44 -3.73 9.05
C THR A 52 6.65 -4.91 9.59
N ALA A 53 5.97 -5.67 8.73
CA ALA A 53 5.12 -6.78 9.15
C ALA A 53 5.95 -7.92 9.73
N LEU A 54 7.07 -8.25 9.09
CA LEU A 54 8.02 -9.24 9.57
C LEU A 54 8.56 -8.87 10.95
N LEU A 55 9.12 -7.65 11.09
CA LEU A 55 9.68 -7.20 12.35
C LEU A 55 8.61 -7.10 13.43
N TYR A 56 7.43 -6.55 13.12
CA TYR A 56 6.33 -6.44 14.07
C TYR A 56 5.93 -7.82 14.60
N VAL A 57 5.70 -8.79 13.71
CA VAL A 57 5.23 -10.11 14.11
C VAL A 57 6.29 -10.85 14.92
N VAL A 58 7.55 -10.81 14.49
CA VAL A 58 8.64 -11.50 15.18
C VAL A 58 8.93 -10.85 16.55
N PHE A 59 8.98 -9.52 16.64
CA PHE A 59 9.28 -8.85 17.91
C PHE A 59 8.10 -8.83 18.89
N VAL A 60 6.86 -8.66 18.42
CA VAL A 60 5.68 -8.59 19.30
C VAL A 60 5.22 -9.97 19.75
N PHE A 61 5.18 -10.93 18.83
CA PHE A 61 4.64 -12.27 19.13
C PHE A 61 5.73 -13.31 19.40
N GLY A 62 7.01 -12.97 19.19
CA GLY A 62 8.14 -13.88 19.41
C GLY A 62 8.14 -15.10 18.48
N LYS A 63 7.40 -15.06 17.37
CA LYS A 63 7.16 -16.20 16.47
C LYS A 63 7.10 -15.76 15.02
N PHE A 64 7.55 -16.62 14.12
CA PHE A 64 7.35 -16.45 12.69
C PHE A 64 5.95 -16.94 12.29
N LEU A 65 5.04 -16.02 11.97
CA LEU A 65 3.66 -16.32 11.60
C LEU A 65 3.40 -15.82 10.16
N PRO A 66 3.68 -16.64 9.14
CA PRO A 66 3.69 -16.20 7.74
C PRO A 66 2.34 -15.65 7.27
N GLY A 67 1.23 -16.23 7.71
CA GLY A 67 -0.09 -15.73 7.36
C GLY A 67 -0.39 -14.36 7.96
N LEU A 68 0.00 -14.10 9.21
CA LEU A 68 -0.18 -12.79 9.82
C LEU A 68 0.72 -11.73 9.17
N ILE A 69 1.96 -12.08 8.84
CA ILE A 69 2.89 -11.21 8.10
C ILE A 69 2.28 -10.84 6.75
N LEU A 70 1.77 -11.82 5.99
CA LEU A 70 1.15 -11.60 4.70
C LEU A 70 -0.12 -10.73 4.83
N GLY A 71 -0.97 -11.00 5.83
CA GLY A 71 -2.18 -10.23 6.09
C GLY A 71 -1.89 -8.75 6.37
N LEU A 72 -0.89 -8.47 7.23
CA LEU A 72 -0.46 -7.11 7.53
C LEU A 72 0.16 -6.41 6.32
N LEU A 73 1.05 -7.10 5.59
CA LEU A 73 1.65 -6.59 4.35
C LEU A 73 0.56 -6.14 3.36
N ILE A 74 -0.37 -7.04 3.07
CA ILE A 74 -1.43 -6.80 2.09
C ILE A 74 -2.35 -5.67 2.56
N TRP A 75 -2.74 -5.68 3.83
CA TRP A 75 -3.63 -4.67 4.39
C TRP A 75 -3.02 -3.26 4.33
N TRP A 76 -1.79 -3.09 4.82
CA TRP A 76 -1.13 -1.78 4.77
C TRP A 76 -0.88 -1.33 3.33
N TYR A 77 -0.55 -2.26 2.44
CA TYR A 77 -0.35 -1.95 1.04
C TYR A 77 -1.62 -1.40 0.40
N ILE A 78 -2.76 -2.13 0.50
CA ILE A 78 -3.99 -1.72 -0.18
C ILE A 78 -4.57 -0.42 0.38
N THR A 79 -4.38 -0.16 1.67
CA THR A 79 -4.89 1.06 2.32
C THR A 79 -4.05 2.30 2.00
N MET A 80 -2.75 2.16 1.72
CA MET A 80 -1.89 3.31 1.37
C MET A 80 -1.92 3.62 -0.12
N LEU A 81 -1.99 2.59 -0.96
CA LEU A 81 -1.90 2.69 -2.41
C LEU A 81 -2.81 3.74 -3.07
N PRO A 82 -4.14 3.78 -2.79
CA PRO A 82 -5.02 4.75 -3.46
C PRO A 82 -4.63 6.18 -3.14
N PHE A 83 -4.21 6.46 -1.91
CA PHE A 83 -3.82 7.82 -1.53
C PHE A 83 -2.56 8.26 -2.28
N VAL A 84 -1.57 7.38 -2.40
CA VAL A 84 -0.35 7.71 -3.14
C VAL A 84 -0.64 7.89 -4.62
N ILE A 85 -1.38 6.97 -5.23
CA ILE A 85 -1.63 6.98 -6.68
C ILE A 85 -2.59 8.10 -7.09
N LEU A 86 -3.57 8.47 -6.25
CA LEU A 86 -4.55 9.51 -6.59
C LEU A 86 -4.06 10.92 -6.20
N PHE A 87 -3.50 11.10 -5.01
CA PHE A 87 -3.19 12.45 -4.51
C PHE A 87 -1.78 12.91 -4.83
N VAL A 88 -0.76 12.04 -4.74
CA VAL A 88 0.64 12.48 -4.92
C VAL A 88 0.91 13.05 -6.32
N PRO A 89 0.38 12.51 -7.43
CA PRO A 89 0.54 13.14 -8.74
C PRO A 89 -0.04 14.56 -8.80
N LEU A 90 -1.19 14.78 -8.16
CA LEU A 90 -1.85 16.09 -8.10
C LEU A 90 -1.01 17.07 -7.30
N ILE A 91 -0.46 16.62 -6.17
CA ILE A 91 0.44 17.42 -5.32
C ILE A 91 1.73 17.75 -6.08
N ILE A 92 2.36 16.79 -6.76
CA ILE A 92 3.58 17.02 -7.55
C ILE A 92 3.32 18.07 -8.63
N ARG A 93 2.19 17.99 -9.34
CA ARG A 93 1.80 18.98 -10.36
C ARG A 93 1.55 20.36 -9.74
N ALA A 94 0.81 20.43 -8.63
CA ALA A 94 0.52 21.69 -7.95
C ALA A 94 1.81 22.38 -7.46
N ILE A 95 2.72 21.65 -6.83
CA ILE A 95 4.01 22.17 -6.36
C ILE A 95 4.89 22.58 -7.55
N SER A 96 4.94 21.78 -8.62
CA SER A 96 5.72 22.10 -9.82
C SER A 96 5.24 23.38 -10.52
N ALA A 97 3.94 23.67 -10.45
CA ALA A 97 3.35 24.88 -10.99
C ALA A 97 3.55 26.09 -10.06
N ALA A 98 3.32 25.93 -8.75
CA ALA A 98 3.37 27.02 -7.78
C ALA A 98 4.79 27.42 -7.38
N PHE A 99 5.71 26.45 -7.28
CA PHE A 99 7.08 26.65 -6.79
C PHE A 99 8.11 26.02 -7.75
N PRO A 100 8.21 26.49 -9.00
CA PRO A 100 9.04 25.86 -10.03
C PRO A 100 10.54 25.89 -9.72
N THR A 101 11.01 26.79 -8.85
CA THR A 101 12.42 26.87 -8.44
C THR A 101 12.82 25.80 -7.42
N LEU A 102 11.86 25.22 -6.70
CA LEU A 102 12.09 24.16 -5.71
C LEU A 102 12.06 22.74 -6.33
N VAL A 103 11.61 22.63 -7.58
CA VAL A 103 11.41 21.34 -8.25
C VAL A 103 12.47 21.13 -9.34
N PRO A 104 13.19 20.00 -9.33
CA PRO A 104 14.14 19.67 -10.39
C PRO A 104 13.50 19.70 -11.78
N GLU A 105 14.25 20.17 -12.78
CA GLU A 105 13.73 20.33 -14.16
C GLU A 105 13.16 19.04 -14.77
N GLU A 106 13.73 17.89 -14.44
CA GLU A 106 13.23 16.59 -14.90
C GLU A 106 11.81 16.30 -14.35
N VAL A 107 11.56 16.61 -13.08
CA VAL A 107 10.26 16.43 -12.43
C VAL A 107 9.25 17.43 -13.00
N LYS A 108 9.67 18.69 -13.18
CA LYS A 108 8.83 19.74 -13.75
C LYS A 108 8.40 19.42 -15.19
N SER A 109 9.34 19.06 -16.05
CA SER A 109 9.07 18.69 -17.45
C SER A 109 8.16 17.47 -17.56
N SER A 110 8.39 16.45 -16.74
CA SER A 110 7.56 15.24 -16.74
C SER A 110 6.18 15.45 -16.12
N SER A 111 6.06 16.34 -15.13
CA SER A 111 4.78 16.56 -14.43
C SER A 111 3.85 17.53 -15.16
N LEU A 112 4.38 18.62 -15.73
CA LEU A 112 3.59 19.69 -16.34
C LEU A 112 3.39 19.50 -17.84
N LYS A 113 4.37 18.95 -18.58
CA LYS A 113 4.31 18.86 -20.05
C LYS A 113 3.81 17.51 -20.57
N ARG A 114 3.83 16.46 -19.74
CA ARG A 114 3.37 15.13 -20.14
C ARG A 114 2.05 14.78 -19.47
N GLU A 115 1.20 14.13 -20.24
CA GLU A 115 -0.02 13.51 -19.73
C GLU A 115 0.30 12.40 -18.73
N LEU A 116 -0.63 12.15 -17.81
CA LEU A 116 -0.53 11.03 -16.88
C LEU A 116 -0.74 9.73 -17.67
N PRO A 117 0.07 8.69 -17.46
CA PRO A 117 -0.10 7.40 -18.13
C PRO A 117 -1.34 6.70 -17.57
N SER A 118 -2.50 7.03 -18.12
CA SER A 118 -3.81 6.72 -17.54
C SER A 118 -4.02 5.22 -17.38
N LYS A 119 -3.57 4.40 -18.34
CA LYS A 119 -3.66 2.95 -18.28
C LYS A 119 -2.88 2.35 -17.12
N GLU A 120 -1.65 2.80 -16.90
CA GLU A 120 -0.79 2.30 -15.82
C GLU A 120 -1.30 2.73 -14.44
N PHE A 121 -1.87 3.94 -14.32
CA PHE A 121 -2.52 4.40 -13.10
C PHE A 121 -3.79 3.60 -12.79
N VAL A 122 -4.64 3.39 -13.80
CA VAL A 122 -5.85 2.55 -13.67
C VAL A 122 -5.47 1.13 -13.29
N ALA A 123 -4.50 0.52 -13.98
CA ALA A 123 -4.02 -0.83 -13.66
C ALA A 123 -3.45 -0.93 -12.24
N SER A 124 -2.75 0.12 -11.77
CA SER A 124 -2.19 0.18 -10.42
C SER A 124 -3.25 0.17 -9.32
N LEU A 125 -4.46 0.64 -9.60
CA LEU A 125 -5.57 0.58 -8.65
C LEU A 125 -6.44 -0.66 -8.87
N ALA A 126 -6.76 -0.97 -10.13
CA ALA A 126 -7.65 -2.05 -10.50
C ALA A 126 -7.09 -3.42 -10.14
N ILE A 127 -5.83 -3.71 -10.49
CA ILE A 127 -5.25 -5.05 -10.29
C ILE A 127 -5.20 -5.38 -8.79
N PRO A 128 -4.61 -4.53 -7.91
CA PRO A 128 -4.66 -4.78 -6.47
C PRO A 128 -6.08 -4.81 -5.90
N GLY A 129 -6.97 -3.93 -6.38
CA GLY A 129 -8.35 -3.88 -5.93
C GLY A 129 -9.11 -5.18 -6.19
N VAL A 130 -9.01 -5.70 -7.42
CA VAL A 130 -9.63 -6.97 -7.81
C VAL A 130 -9.01 -8.14 -7.04
N LEU A 131 -7.69 -8.19 -6.89
CA LEU A 131 -7.03 -9.23 -6.10
C LEU A 131 -7.51 -9.22 -4.64
N MET A 132 -7.74 -8.04 -4.05
CA MET A 132 -8.29 -7.95 -2.69
C MET A 132 -9.74 -8.40 -2.60
N LEU A 133 -10.57 -8.07 -3.59
CA LEU A 133 -11.93 -8.58 -3.65
C LEU A 133 -11.95 -10.11 -3.72
N ILE A 134 -11.10 -10.70 -4.57
CA ILE A 134 -10.93 -12.15 -4.67
C ILE A 134 -10.50 -12.74 -3.32
N MET A 135 -9.49 -12.14 -2.66
CA MET A 135 -9.04 -12.61 -1.35
C MET A 135 -10.11 -12.48 -0.27
N GLY A 136 -10.90 -11.41 -0.26
CA GLY A 136 -12.02 -11.23 0.66
C GLY A 136 -13.08 -12.30 0.49
N VAL A 137 -13.41 -12.64 -0.76
CA VAL A 137 -14.33 -13.75 -1.08
C VAL A 137 -13.73 -15.10 -0.68
N LEU A 138 -12.45 -15.36 -0.98
CA LEU A 138 -11.78 -16.61 -0.60
C LEU A 138 -11.76 -16.82 0.91
N ILE A 139 -11.49 -15.77 1.69
CA ILE A 139 -11.56 -15.80 3.16
C ILE A 139 -13.00 -16.04 3.65
N PHE A 140 -14.00 -15.54 2.92
CA PHE A 140 -15.40 -15.76 3.25
C PHE A 140 -15.83 -17.22 3.07
N ILE A 141 -15.41 -17.86 1.98
CA ILE A 141 -15.84 -19.22 1.62
C ILE A 141 -14.92 -20.33 2.13
N SER A 142 -13.66 -20.04 2.46
CA SER A 142 -12.66 -21.04 2.86
C SER A 142 -12.16 -20.83 4.29
N PRO A 143 -12.58 -21.69 5.24
CA PRO A 143 -12.05 -21.72 6.60
C PRO A 143 -10.54 -21.99 6.66
N GLU A 144 -9.99 -22.68 5.66
CA GLU A 144 -8.55 -22.99 5.57
C GLU A 144 -7.73 -21.74 5.28
N VAL A 145 -8.20 -20.91 4.34
CA VAL A 145 -7.57 -19.61 4.04
C VAL A 145 -7.60 -18.72 5.28
N MET A 146 -8.72 -18.66 5.99
CA MET A 146 -8.80 -17.97 7.30
C MET A 146 -7.82 -18.57 8.32
N GLY A 147 -7.72 -19.90 8.36
CA GLY A 147 -6.82 -20.63 9.25
C GLY A 147 -5.35 -20.32 9.02
N PHE A 148 -4.96 -20.05 7.77
CA PHE A 148 -3.62 -19.60 7.40
C PHE A 148 -3.28 -18.24 8.00
N PHE A 149 -4.19 -17.25 7.90
CA PHE A 149 -3.98 -15.92 8.49
C PHE A 149 -3.96 -15.94 10.02
N LEU A 150 -4.74 -16.83 10.64
CA LEU A 150 -4.89 -16.93 12.09
C LEU A 150 -4.63 -18.37 12.61
N PRO A 151 -3.35 -18.79 12.66
CA PRO A 151 -2.98 -20.14 13.06
C PRO A 151 -2.87 -20.29 14.60
N GLY A 152 -2.95 -21.53 15.07
CA GLY A 152 -2.65 -21.91 16.46
C GLY A 152 -3.41 -21.09 17.51
N SER A 153 -2.70 -20.45 18.43
CA SER A 153 -3.28 -19.64 19.52
C SER A 153 -4.08 -18.41 19.06
N PHE A 154 -3.95 -18.01 17.77
CA PHE A 154 -4.74 -16.94 17.17
C PHE A 154 -6.09 -17.41 16.64
N SER A 155 -6.34 -18.72 16.59
CA SER A 155 -7.61 -19.28 16.14
C SER A 155 -8.81 -18.77 16.93
N LYS A 156 -8.64 -18.50 18.22
CA LYS A 156 -9.67 -17.91 19.10
C LYS A 156 -10.14 -16.53 18.66
N TYR A 157 -9.34 -15.81 17.85
CA TYR A 157 -9.69 -14.50 17.32
C TYR A 157 -10.29 -14.55 15.92
N ARG A 158 -10.49 -15.75 15.32
CA ARG A 158 -11.00 -15.89 13.94
C ARG A 158 -12.33 -15.22 13.71
N ASN A 159 -13.23 -15.21 14.70
CA ASN A 159 -14.53 -14.55 14.53
C ASN A 159 -14.36 -13.02 14.42
N ILE A 160 -13.58 -12.41 15.32
CA ILE A 160 -13.41 -10.95 15.33
C ILE A 160 -12.47 -10.51 14.21
N VAL A 161 -11.26 -11.05 14.17
CA VAL A 161 -10.23 -10.66 13.20
C VAL A 161 -10.59 -11.12 11.80
N GLY A 162 -11.31 -12.24 11.67
CA GLY A 162 -11.79 -12.70 10.38
C GLY A 162 -12.83 -11.80 9.76
N GLU A 163 -13.82 -11.32 10.53
CA GLU A 163 -14.79 -10.33 10.03
C GLU A 163 -14.12 -9.00 9.67
N LEU A 164 -13.11 -8.59 10.44
CA LEU A 164 -12.29 -7.43 10.09
C LEU A 164 -11.56 -7.66 8.76
N LEU A 165 -10.83 -8.78 8.59
CA LEU A 165 -10.11 -9.09 7.36
C LEU A 165 -11.04 -9.13 6.14
N LYS A 166 -12.21 -9.76 6.25
CA LYS A 166 -13.23 -9.80 5.19
C LYS A 166 -13.67 -8.39 4.82
N THR A 167 -14.11 -7.62 5.81
CA THR A 167 -14.59 -6.24 5.62
C THR A 167 -13.51 -5.39 4.98
N MET A 168 -12.28 -5.49 5.48
CA MET A 168 -11.16 -4.70 5.01
C MET A 168 -10.83 -5.02 3.57
N PHE A 169 -10.72 -6.31 3.20
CA PHE A 169 -10.39 -6.70 1.82
C PHE A 169 -11.51 -6.34 0.84
N ILE A 170 -12.77 -6.51 1.23
CA ILE A 170 -13.91 -6.14 0.38
C ILE A 170 -14.00 -4.61 0.21
N VAL A 171 -13.97 -3.86 1.30
CA VAL A 171 -14.14 -2.40 1.27
C VAL A 171 -12.96 -1.73 0.59
N THR A 172 -11.73 -2.06 0.95
CA THR A 172 -10.53 -1.44 0.34
C THR A 172 -10.31 -1.91 -1.09
N GLY A 173 -10.59 -3.18 -1.39
CA GLY A 173 -10.55 -3.71 -2.75
C GLY A 173 -11.57 -3.04 -3.65
N GLY A 174 -12.81 -2.90 -3.17
CA GLY A 174 -13.88 -2.20 -3.86
C GLY A 174 -13.58 -0.72 -4.06
N ALA A 175 -13.05 -0.03 -3.04
CA ALA A 175 -12.65 1.36 -3.13
C ALA A 175 -11.54 1.58 -4.18
N ASN A 176 -10.54 0.69 -4.24
CA ASN A 176 -9.49 0.78 -5.25
C ASN A 176 -10.01 0.50 -6.67
N ALA A 177 -10.86 -0.51 -6.83
CA ALA A 177 -11.49 -0.79 -8.11
C ALA A 177 -12.37 0.38 -8.59
N ALA A 178 -13.16 0.98 -7.69
CA ALA A 178 -13.96 2.17 -7.98
C ALA A 178 -13.07 3.38 -8.30
N GLY A 179 -11.99 3.59 -7.55
CA GLY A 179 -10.99 4.63 -7.82
C GLY A 179 -10.37 4.48 -9.21
N ALA A 180 -10.09 3.25 -9.65
CA ALA A 180 -9.60 2.95 -10.98
C ALA A 180 -10.61 3.36 -12.07
N LEU A 181 -11.90 3.04 -11.89
CA LEU A 181 -12.97 3.41 -12.82
C LEU A 181 -13.15 4.92 -12.91
N LEU A 182 -13.15 5.62 -11.77
CA LEU A 182 -13.22 7.07 -11.72
C LEU A 182 -12.02 7.69 -12.45
N PHE A 183 -10.81 7.22 -12.16
CA PHE A 183 -9.60 7.72 -12.81
C PHE A 183 -9.66 7.51 -14.33
N SER A 184 -10.10 6.33 -14.78
CA SER A 184 -10.29 6.05 -16.21
C SER A 184 -11.26 7.03 -16.87
N LYS A 185 -12.36 7.39 -16.20
CA LYS A 185 -13.37 8.32 -16.75
C LYS A 185 -12.86 9.76 -16.85
N PHE A 186 -12.04 10.21 -15.90
CA PHE A 186 -11.58 11.61 -15.84
C PHE A 186 -10.25 11.87 -16.57
N PHE A 187 -9.39 10.86 -16.72
CA PHE A 187 -8.02 11.03 -17.22
C PHE A 187 -7.69 10.18 -18.46
N SER A 188 -8.64 9.41 -18.99
CA SER A 188 -8.50 8.73 -20.29
C SER A 188 -9.22 9.55 -21.37
N LYS A 189 -8.58 10.65 -21.79
CA LYS A 189 -8.87 11.35 -23.04
C LYS A 189 -7.62 11.33 -23.90
#